data_AF-A0A9P0BLB6-F1
#
_entry.id   AF-A0A9P0BLB6-F1
#
_cell.length_a   1.000
_cell.length_b   1.000
_cell.length_c   1.000
_cell.angle_alpha   90.00
_cell.angle_beta   90.00
_cell.angle_gamma   90.00
#
_symmetry.space_group_name_H-M   'P 1'
#
loop_
_entity.id
_entity.type
_entity.pdbx_description
1 polymer ?
#
loop_
_entity_poly.entity_id
_entity_poly.type
_entity_poly.pdbx_seq_one_letter_code
_entity_poly.pdbx_strand_id
1 'polypeptide(L)'
;MALQKSQKVPKDAVELDELQATEYVWDLVTDWKPISDTWALRYASFALGGLNALCGLMINSHYRNKLKLGNYGFFASSLPITIMPGVLTAMFHRHMVSTDLLLMKNEACPMCYEIRSGALQLSMGLLYPLILAPASSLMVIRCICMFRPDI
;
A
#
# COMPACT_ATOMS: atom_id res chain seq x y z
N MET A 1 -0.84 -25.40 11.04
CA MET A 1 -0.02 -24.35 10.38
C MET A 1 1.09 -25.09 9.64
N ALA A 2 1.25 -24.89 8.33
CA ALA A 2 2.18 -25.69 7.52
C ALA A 2 3.65 -25.31 7.75
N LEU A 3 3.92 -24.08 8.18
CA LEU A 3 5.24 -23.60 8.57
C LEU A 3 5.18 -23.03 10.00
N GLN A 4 6.23 -23.26 10.77
CA GLN A 4 6.40 -22.68 12.10
C GLN A 4 7.90 -22.44 12.34
N LYS A 5 8.24 -21.22 12.76
CA LYS A 5 9.58 -20.93 13.26
C LYS A 5 9.76 -21.61 14.62
N SER A 6 10.57 -22.65 14.68
CA SER A 6 10.85 -23.38 15.92
C SER A 6 12.35 -23.44 16.17
N GLN A 7 12.76 -23.26 17.43
CA GLN A 7 14.15 -23.42 17.85
C GLN A 7 14.58 -24.90 17.88
N LYS A 8 13.62 -25.83 17.95
CA LYS A 8 13.86 -27.28 17.89
C LYS A 8 13.22 -27.81 16.61
N VAL A 9 14.06 -28.04 15.60
CA VAL A 9 13.66 -28.61 14.31
C VAL A 9 13.56 -30.14 14.49
N PRO A 10 12.41 -30.78 14.19
CA PRO A 10 12.32 -32.23 14.22
C PRO A 10 13.19 -32.84 13.12
N LYS A 11 13.68 -34.06 13.33
CA LYS A 11 14.66 -34.70 12.43
C LYS A 11 14.15 -34.91 10.99
N ASP A 12 12.84 -34.88 10.79
CA ASP A 12 12.18 -35.06 9.49
C ASP A 12 11.74 -33.74 8.82
N ALA A 13 12.10 -32.58 9.38
CA ALA A 13 11.74 -31.29 8.79
C ALA A 13 12.77 -30.82 7.74
N VAL A 14 12.26 -30.26 6.65
CA VAL A 14 13.06 -29.56 5.65
C VAL A 14 13.32 -28.14 6.14
N GLU A 15 14.59 -27.79 6.33
CA GLU A 15 14.98 -26.41 6.62
C GLU A 15 14.80 -25.57 5.35
N LEU A 16 13.96 -24.54 5.44
CA LEU A 16 13.70 -23.60 4.36
C LEU A 16 14.31 -22.25 4.70
N ASP A 17 14.89 -21.60 3.70
CA ASP A 17 15.24 -20.18 3.81
C ASP A 17 13.98 -19.30 3.91
N GLU A 18 14.09 -18.09 4.48
CA GLU A 18 12.93 -17.20 4.65
C GLU A 18 12.26 -16.85 3.30
N LEU A 19 13.04 -16.73 2.23
CA LEU A 19 12.51 -16.44 0.90
C LEU A 19 11.74 -17.64 0.32
N GLN A 20 12.30 -18.85 0.45
CA GLN A 20 11.68 -20.09 0.00
C GLN A 20 10.40 -20.40 0.79
N ALA A 21 10.42 -20.16 2.10
CA ALA A 21 9.25 -20.28 2.96
C ALA A 21 8.12 -19.33 2.54
N THR A 22 8.48 -18.10 2.16
CA THR A 22 7.51 -17.11 1.68
C THR A 22 6.88 -17.55 0.36
N GLU A 23 7.70 -17.98 -0.61
CA GLU A 23 7.22 -18.45 -1.92
C GLU A 23 6.27 -19.65 -1.77
N TYR A 24 6.69 -20.68 -1.01
CA TYR A 24 5.88 -21.87 -0.74
C TYR A 24 4.51 -21.54 -0.14
N VAL A 25 4.47 -20.61 0.81
CA VAL A 25 3.23 -20.17 1.45
C VAL A 25 2.32 -19.45 0.46
N TRP A 26 2.87 -18.60 -0.40
CA TRP A 26 2.08 -17.86 -1.38
C TRP A 26 1.57 -18.73 -2.52
N ASP A 27 2.32 -19.75 -2.92
CA ASP A 27 1.85 -20.79 -3.84
C ASP A 27 0.70 -21.56 -3.22
N LEU A 28 0.84 -21.98 -1.95
CA LEU A 28 -0.24 -22.65 -1.23
C LEU A 28 -1.51 -21.80 -1.13
N VAL A 29 -1.37 -20.51 -0.81
CA VAL A 29 -2.51 -19.56 -0.75
C VAL A 29 -3.15 -19.38 -2.12
N THR A 30 -2.38 -19.41 -3.21
CA THR A 30 -2.84 -19.16 -4.59
C THR A 30 -3.47 -20.40 -5.24
N ASP A 31 -3.01 -21.59 -4.88
CA ASP A 31 -3.54 -22.85 -5.39
C ASP A 31 -4.73 -23.39 -4.59
N TRP A 32 -4.96 -22.86 -3.38
CA TRP A 32 -6.06 -23.27 -2.51
C TRP A 32 -7.43 -23.13 -3.21
N LYS A 33 -8.24 -24.20 -3.13
CA LYS A 33 -9.65 -24.24 -3.54
C LYS A 33 -10.51 -24.60 -2.33
N PRO A 34 -11.61 -23.88 -2.02
CA PRO A 34 -12.24 -22.80 -2.78
C PRO A 34 -11.61 -21.41 -2.56
N ILE A 35 -11.84 -20.50 -3.51
CA ILE A 35 -11.32 -19.10 -3.47
C ILE A 35 -11.99 -18.30 -2.33
N SER A 36 -13.19 -18.68 -1.90
CA SER A 36 -13.94 -18.05 -0.80
C SER A 36 -13.16 -17.97 0.51
N ASP A 37 -12.18 -18.85 0.71
CA ASP A 37 -11.44 -18.94 1.97
C ASP A 37 -10.18 -18.06 1.94
N THR A 38 -9.63 -17.82 0.75
CA THR A 38 -8.35 -17.12 0.55
C THR A 38 -8.50 -15.75 -0.12
N TRP A 39 -9.70 -15.36 -0.53
CA TRP A 39 -9.94 -14.11 -1.27
C TRP A 39 -9.39 -12.87 -0.54
N ALA A 40 -9.54 -12.81 0.79
CA ALA A 40 -9.06 -11.71 1.60
C ALA A 40 -7.53 -11.61 1.50
N LEU A 41 -6.80 -12.72 1.62
CA LEU A 41 -5.34 -12.73 1.54
C LEU A 41 -4.82 -12.40 0.13
N ARG A 42 -5.53 -12.85 -0.91
CA ARG A 42 -5.15 -12.61 -2.31
C ARG A 42 -5.41 -11.16 -2.75
N TYR A 43 -6.58 -10.63 -2.43
CA TYR A 43 -7.07 -9.37 -3.00
C TYR A 43 -7.00 -8.17 -2.05
N ALA A 44 -6.84 -8.35 -0.73
CA ALA A 44 -6.84 -7.22 0.21
C ALA A 44 -5.77 -6.18 -0.12
N SER A 45 -4.54 -6.59 -0.46
CA SER A 45 -3.47 -5.66 -0.80
C SER A 45 -3.84 -4.73 -1.97
N PHE A 46 -4.46 -5.30 -3.00
CA PHE A 46 -4.91 -4.54 -4.18
C PHE A 46 -6.12 -3.67 -3.88
N ALA A 47 -7.09 -4.18 -3.12
CA ALA A 47 -8.26 -3.42 -2.71
C ALA A 47 -7.87 -2.19 -1.86
N LEU A 48 -6.98 -2.39 -0.88
CA LEU A 48 -6.47 -1.31 -0.02
C LEU A 48 -5.64 -0.29 -0.81
N GLY A 49 -4.81 -0.75 -1.75
CA GLY A 49 -4.09 0.12 -2.68
C GLY A 49 -5.03 0.94 -3.56
N GLY A 50 -6.09 0.33 -4.09
CA GLY A 50 -7.11 1.03 -4.88
C GLY A 50 -7.85 2.09 -4.07
N LEU A 51 -8.22 1.79 -2.82
CA LEU A 51 -8.85 2.76 -1.93
C LEU A 51 -7.91 3.94 -1.64
N ASN A 52 -6.61 3.69 -1.41
CA ASN A 52 -5.65 4.77 -1.20
C ASN A 52 -5.41 5.63 -2.44
N ALA A 53 -5.43 5.04 -3.63
CA ALA A 53 -5.38 5.79 -4.88
C ALA A 53 -6.61 6.70 -5.04
N LEU A 54 -7.80 6.20 -4.69
CA LEU A 54 -9.03 6.99 -4.69
C LEU A 54 -8.99 8.14 -3.68
N CYS A 55 -8.51 7.89 -2.45
CA CYS A 55 -8.31 8.92 -1.45
C CYS A 55 -7.35 10.02 -1.96
N GLY A 56 -6.22 9.63 -2.56
CA GLY A 56 -5.29 10.58 -3.18
C GLY A 56 -5.94 11.42 -4.28
N LEU A 57 -6.82 10.82 -5.10
CA LEU A 57 -7.55 11.51 -6.16
C LEU A 57 -8.51 12.54 -5.56
N MET A 58 -9.27 12.16 -4.54
CA MET A 58 -10.21 13.04 -3.86
C MET A 58 -9.51 14.23 -3.21
N ILE A 59 -8.40 13.99 -2.51
CA ILE A 59 -7.62 15.04 -1.84
C ILE A 59 -7.01 15.99 -2.88
N ASN A 60 -6.37 15.46 -3.92
CA ASN A 60 -5.79 16.28 -4.98
C ASN A 60 -6.87 17.11 -5.71
N SER A 61 -8.03 16.52 -5.99
CA SER A 61 -9.17 17.22 -6.59
C SER A 61 -9.66 18.37 -5.70
N HIS A 62 -9.76 18.14 -4.38
CA HIS A 62 -10.15 19.18 -3.42
C HIS A 62 -9.20 20.39 -3.47
N TYR A 63 -7.89 20.17 -3.36
CA TYR A 63 -6.91 21.27 -3.39
C TYR A 63 -6.88 21.98 -4.74
N ARG A 64 -6.94 21.24 -5.85
CA ARG A 64 -6.95 21.82 -7.20
C ARG A 64 -8.19 22.67 -7.46
N ASN A 65 -9.36 22.24 -6.97
CA ASN A 65 -10.60 22.99 -7.10
C ASN A 65 -10.58 24.28 -6.27
N LYS A 66 -10.05 24.23 -5.04
CA LYS A 66 -9.92 25.41 -4.18
C LYS A 66 -8.95 26.45 -4.76
N LEU A 67 -7.84 26.00 -5.35
CA LEU A 67 -6.82 26.87 -5.92
C LEU A 67 -7.08 27.20 -7.41
N LYS A 68 -8.15 26.70 -8.02
CA LYS A 68 -8.56 26.97 -9.41
C LYS A 68 -7.47 26.68 -10.46
N LEU A 69 -6.66 25.63 -10.26
CA LEU A 69 -5.57 25.27 -11.20
C LEU A 69 -6.06 24.80 -12.59
N GLY A 70 -7.35 24.46 -12.71
CA GLY A 70 -7.93 23.98 -13.97
C GLY A 70 -7.18 22.74 -14.51
N ASN A 71 -6.91 22.72 -15.82
CA ASN A 71 -6.23 21.61 -16.49
C ASN A 71 -4.69 21.70 -16.43
N TYR A 72 -4.13 22.81 -15.93
CA TYR A 72 -2.68 23.00 -15.88
C TYR A 72 -2.03 22.04 -14.88
N GLY A 73 -1.04 21.28 -15.34
CA GLY A 73 -0.29 20.34 -14.50
C GLY A 73 -1.14 19.24 -13.86
N PHE A 74 -2.28 18.86 -14.46
CA PHE A 74 -3.15 17.80 -13.92
C PHE A 74 -2.39 16.48 -13.76
N PHE A 75 -1.76 16.00 -14.84
CA PHE A 75 -1.00 14.75 -14.80
C PHE A 75 0.22 14.83 -13.90
N ALA A 76 0.93 15.97 -13.89
CA ALA A 76 2.13 16.16 -13.08
C ALA A 76 1.84 16.08 -11.57
N SER A 77 0.69 16.60 -11.11
CA SER A 77 0.32 16.52 -9.69
C SER A 77 -0.46 15.24 -9.37
N SER A 78 -1.35 14.77 -10.25
CA SER A 78 -2.26 13.67 -9.95
C SER A 78 -1.60 12.29 -9.99
N LEU A 79 -0.67 12.03 -10.91
CA LEU A 79 -0.02 10.73 -11.02
C LEU A 79 0.75 10.33 -9.75
N PRO A 80 1.68 11.15 -9.21
CA PRO A 80 2.44 10.77 -8.02
C PRO A 80 1.59 10.80 -6.73
N ILE A 81 0.50 11.55 -6.69
CA ILE A 81 -0.38 11.60 -5.50
C ILE A 81 -1.32 10.40 -5.44
N THR A 82 -1.59 9.74 -6.57
CA THR A 82 -2.64 8.72 -6.64
C THR A 82 -2.06 7.34 -6.84
N ILE A 83 -1.18 7.19 -7.84
CA ILE A 83 -0.57 5.91 -8.19
C ILE A 83 0.44 5.49 -7.12
N MET A 84 1.29 6.44 -6.68
CA MET A 84 2.36 6.14 -5.74
C MET A 84 1.83 5.60 -4.40
N PRO A 85 0.86 6.23 -3.70
CA PRO A 85 0.36 5.65 -2.46
C PRO A 85 -0.41 4.34 -2.71
N GLY A 86 -1.07 4.17 -3.86
CA GLY A 86 -1.74 2.91 -4.18
C GLY A 86 -0.76 1.73 -4.31
N VAL A 87 0.32 1.92 -5.06
CA VAL A 87 1.38 0.91 -5.25
C VAL A 87 2.13 0.66 -3.94
N LEU A 88 2.54 1.72 -3.23
CA LEU A 88 3.26 1.58 -1.96
C LEU A 88 2.41 0.85 -0.92
N THR A 89 1.11 1.18 -0.81
CA THR A 89 0.20 0.49 0.12
C THR A 89 0.09 -0.99 -0.22
N ALA A 90 -0.10 -1.34 -1.50
CA ALA A 90 -0.19 -2.73 -1.91
C ALA A 90 1.10 -3.50 -1.58
N MET A 91 2.27 -2.90 -1.86
CA MET A 91 3.58 -3.53 -1.60
C MET A 91 3.85 -3.70 -0.10
N PHE A 92 3.70 -2.62 0.68
CA PHE A 92 3.95 -2.67 2.13
C PHE A 92 2.95 -3.56 2.85
N HIS A 93 1.67 -3.54 2.47
CA HIS A 93 0.67 -4.43 3.06
C HIS A 93 0.99 -5.90 2.77
N ARG A 94 1.35 -6.22 1.51
CA ARG A 94 1.70 -7.57 1.09
C ARG A 94 2.95 -8.11 1.80
N HIS A 95 3.96 -7.27 2.01
CA HIS A 95 5.21 -7.67 2.66
C HIS A 95 5.11 -7.65 4.19
N MET A 96 4.70 -6.54 4.79
CA MET A 96 4.77 -6.33 6.25
C MET A 96 3.57 -6.87 7.03
N VAL A 97 2.45 -7.15 6.36
CA VAL A 97 1.24 -7.67 7.02
C VAL A 97 0.95 -9.08 6.54
N SER A 98 0.69 -9.27 5.25
CA SER A 98 0.25 -10.58 4.76
C SER A 98 1.33 -11.66 4.88
N THR A 99 2.59 -11.35 4.54
CA THR A 99 3.68 -12.33 4.62
C THR A 99 4.09 -12.60 6.07
N ASP A 100 4.25 -11.56 6.90
CA ASP A 100 4.56 -11.72 8.33
C ASP A 100 3.48 -12.53 9.08
N LEU A 101 2.20 -12.33 8.74
CA LEU A 101 1.08 -13.07 9.31
C LEU A 101 1.17 -14.56 8.98
N LEU A 102 1.47 -14.90 7.73
CA LEU A 102 1.51 -16.30 7.27
C LEU A 102 2.75 -17.06 7.76
N LEU A 103 3.88 -16.38 7.89
CA LEU A 103 5.12 -16.95 8.45
C LEU A 103 5.17 -16.95 9.99
N MET A 104 4.18 -16.32 10.65
CA MET A 104 4.11 -16.13 12.10
C MET A 104 5.43 -15.59 12.69
N LYS A 105 6.10 -14.69 11.95
CA LYS A 105 7.52 -14.33 12.17
C LYS A 105 7.81 -13.74 13.57
N ASN A 106 6.84 -13.03 14.13
CA ASN A 106 7.01 -12.22 15.35
C ASN A 106 6.17 -12.71 16.55
N GLU A 107 5.58 -13.91 16.49
CA GLU A 107 4.60 -14.39 17.50
C GLU A 107 3.53 -13.34 17.83
N ALA A 108 3.26 -12.44 16.87
CA ALA A 108 2.51 -11.22 17.14
C ALA A 108 1.01 -11.51 17.21
N CYS A 109 0.34 -10.79 18.09
CA CYS A 109 -1.10 -10.88 18.29
C CYS A 109 -1.87 -10.50 17.01
N PRO A 110 -3.08 -11.04 16.77
CA PRO A 110 -3.87 -10.67 15.59
C PRO A 110 -4.19 -9.16 15.54
N MET A 111 -4.44 -8.55 16.70
CA MET A 111 -4.65 -7.10 16.83
C MET A 111 -3.41 -6.28 16.38
N CYS A 112 -2.21 -6.83 16.56
CA CYS A 112 -0.96 -6.16 16.22
C CYS A 112 -0.85 -5.98 14.69
N TYR A 113 -1.31 -6.96 13.92
CA TYR A 113 -1.37 -6.89 12.45
C TYR A 113 -2.46 -5.94 11.96
N GLU A 114 -3.59 -5.88 12.66
CA GLU A 114 -4.67 -4.95 12.35
C GLU A 114 -4.25 -3.49 12.56
N ILE A 115 -3.61 -3.18 13.70
CA ILE A 115 -3.11 -1.82 13.96
C ILE A 115 -2.03 -1.44 12.94
N ARG A 116 -1.15 -2.38 12.57
CA ARG A 116 -0.13 -2.15 11.56
C ARG A 116 -0.74 -1.87 10.18
N SER A 117 -1.75 -2.63 9.77
CA SER A 117 -2.43 -2.40 8.49
C SER A 117 -3.17 -1.07 8.47
N GLY A 118 -3.86 -0.71 9.56
CA GLY A 118 -4.50 0.59 9.73
C GLY A 118 -3.51 1.75 9.67
N ALA A 119 -2.36 1.63 10.34
CA ALA A 119 -1.30 2.64 10.29
C ALA A 119 -0.72 2.84 8.88
N LEU A 120 -0.51 1.74 8.13
CA LEU A 120 -0.11 1.81 6.72
C LEU A 120 -1.17 2.49 5.85
N GLN A 121 -2.45 2.17 6.07
CA GLN A 121 -3.55 2.77 5.32
C GLN A 121 -3.64 4.28 5.58
N LEU A 122 -3.57 4.72 6.85
CA LEU A 122 -3.64 6.14 7.21
C LEU A 122 -2.44 6.92 6.72
N SER A 123 -1.23 6.36 6.85
CA SER A 123 0.00 7.04 6.44
C SER A 123 0.07 7.24 4.92
N MET A 124 -0.18 6.19 4.15
CA MET A 124 -0.10 6.25 2.69
C MET A 124 -1.35 6.86 2.06
N GLY A 125 -2.53 6.65 2.64
CA GLY A 125 -3.81 7.10 2.11
C GLY A 125 -4.22 8.52 2.49
N LEU A 126 -3.75 9.02 3.64
CA LEU A 126 -4.11 10.37 4.13
C LEU A 126 -2.89 11.25 4.30
N LEU A 127 -1.90 10.86 5.12
CA LEU A 127 -0.77 11.74 5.44
C LEU A 127 0.05 12.09 4.19
N TYR A 128 0.36 11.09 3.36
CA TYR A 128 1.10 11.27 2.11
C TYR A 128 0.41 12.26 1.14
N PRO A 129 -0.84 12.04 0.69
CA PRO A 129 -1.50 12.98 -0.20
C PRO A 129 -1.79 14.33 0.44
N LEU A 130 -2.02 14.40 1.76
CA LEU A 130 -2.27 15.67 2.47
C LEU A 130 -1.06 16.61 2.45
N ILE A 131 0.16 16.07 2.49
CA ILE A 131 1.39 16.86 2.39
C ILE A 131 1.71 17.16 0.92
N LEU A 132 1.59 16.16 0.05
CA LEU A 132 2.02 16.29 -1.34
C LEU A 132 1.07 17.09 -2.23
N ALA A 133 -0.25 17.07 -1.97
CA ALA A 133 -1.23 17.86 -2.70
C ALA A 133 -1.03 19.39 -2.59
N PRO A 134 -0.90 19.99 -1.40
CA PRO A 134 -0.59 21.41 -1.30
C PRO A 134 0.80 21.75 -1.87
N ALA A 135 1.82 20.92 -1.62
CA ALA A 135 3.16 21.18 -2.14
C ALA A 135 3.21 21.19 -3.68
N SER A 136 2.59 20.20 -4.32
CA SER A 136 2.54 20.10 -5.79
C SER A 136 1.67 21.20 -6.42
N SER A 137 0.55 21.56 -5.80
CA SER A 137 -0.30 22.65 -6.31
C SER A 137 0.41 24.01 -6.25
N LEU A 138 1.14 24.31 -5.17
CA LEU A 138 1.98 25.51 -5.08
C LEU A 138 3.10 25.52 -6.11
N MET A 139 3.75 24.37 -6.36
CA MET A 139 4.76 24.25 -7.40
C MET A 139 4.19 24.55 -8.79
N VAL A 140 3.01 24.02 -9.12
CA VAL A 140 2.33 24.27 -10.40
C VAL A 140 1.97 25.74 -10.55
N ILE A 141 1.44 26.38 -9.50
CA ILE A 141 1.15 27.83 -9.51
C ILE A 141 2.42 28.63 -9.83
N ARG A 142 3.52 28.35 -9.13
CA ARG A 142 4.80 29.03 -9.38
C ARG A 142 5.30 28.84 -10.81
N CYS A 143 5.18 27.64 -11.37
CA CYS A 143 5.51 27.40 -12.78
C CYS A 143 4.62 28.24 -13.71
N ILE A 144 3.31 28.32 -13.47
CA ILE A 144 2.39 29.12 -14.29
C ILE A 144 2.77 30.61 -14.24
N CYS A 145 2.99 31.18 -13.05
CA CYS A 145 3.38 32.59 -12.91
C CYS A 145 4.72 32.91 -13.60
N MET A 146 5.68 31.97 -13.58
CA MET A 146 6.96 32.15 -14.27
C MET A 146 6.82 32.15 -15.80
N PHE A 147 6.00 31.26 -16.36
CA PHE A 147 5.84 31.12 -17.82
C PHE A 147 4.78 32.06 -18.42
N ARG A 148 3.89 32.64 -17.59
CA ARG A 148 2.90 33.63 -18.01
C ARG A 148 2.72 34.69 -16.91
N PRO A 149 3.56 35.74 -16.88
CA PRO A 149 3.48 36.80 -15.87
C PRO A 149 2.25 37.72 -16.06
N ASP A 150 1.57 37.66 -17.21
CA ASP A 150 0.45 38.54 -17.57
C ASP A 150 -0.94 38.02 -17.12
N ILE A 151 -1.00 37.08 -16.17
CA ILE A 151 -2.27 36.51 -15.62
C ILE A 151 -2.32 36.61 -14.09
#